data_AF-A0A7J6DN32-F1
#
_entry.id   AF-A0A7J6DN32-F1
#
_cell.length_a   1.000
_cell.length_b   1.000
_cell.length_c   1.000
_cell.angle_alpha   90.00
_cell.angle_beta   90.00
_cell.angle_gamma   90.00
#
_symmetry.space_group_name_H-M   'P 1'
#
loop_
_entity.id
_entity.type
_entity.pdbx_description
1 polymer ?
#
loop_
_entity_poly.entity_id
_entity_poly.type
_entity_poly.pdbx_seq_one_letter_code
_entity_poly.pdbx_strand_id
1 'polypeptide(L)'
;MEALNEIMDLILSKMLELEYSNSRLEYIHSQGIIHRDLKPKNIFSDGDSHMKITGFGIACKEAYCDALIDDPGIYRWMALEIINHKSYGQKVDVYSFGLMLWESVTGTIPYKEMNPISSSFCCGEQEFEASDPWKLFTCNESFN
;
A
#
# COMPACT_ATOMS: atom_id res chain seq x y z
N MET A 1 8.28 -24.29 -23.30
CA MET A 1 9.50 -23.66 -22.77
C MET A 1 9.36 -22.13 -22.85
N GLU A 2 8.93 -21.57 -23.97
CA GLU A 2 8.66 -20.12 -24.14
C GLU A 2 7.66 -19.55 -23.12
N ALA A 3 6.47 -20.15 -22.96
CA ALA A 3 5.48 -19.65 -21.98
C ALA A 3 5.97 -19.68 -20.52
N LEU A 4 6.87 -20.61 -20.17
CA LEU A 4 7.46 -20.68 -18.83
C LEU A 4 8.45 -19.53 -18.61
N ASN A 5 9.20 -19.16 -19.67
CA ASN A 5 10.12 -18.03 -19.65
C ASN A 5 9.37 -16.70 -19.57
N GLU A 6 8.27 -16.53 -20.31
CA GLU A 6 7.43 -15.32 -20.21
C GLU A 6 6.85 -15.13 -18.80
N ILE A 7 6.38 -16.22 -18.17
CA ILE A 7 5.90 -16.18 -16.78
C ILE A 7 7.04 -15.82 -15.82
N MET A 8 8.23 -16.40 -16.01
CA MET A 8 9.40 -16.11 -15.19
C MET A 8 9.84 -14.64 -15.33
N ASP A 9 9.90 -14.11 -16.55
CA ASP A 9 10.27 -12.71 -16.83
C ASP A 9 9.27 -11.74 -16.20
N LEU A 10 7.97 -12.05 -16.26
CA LEU A 10 6.93 -11.24 -15.62
C LEU A 10 7.10 -11.22 -14.08
N ILE A 11 7.39 -12.37 -13.47
CA ILE A 11 7.61 -12.48 -12.02
C ILE A 11 8.86 -11.70 -11.62
N LEU A 12 9.97 -11.87 -12.34
CA LEU A 12 11.23 -11.18 -12.07
C LEU A 12 11.08 -9.66 -12.20
N SER A 13 10.39 -9.20 -13.25
CA SER A 13 10.10 -7.77 -13.47
C SER A 13 9.35 -7.16 -12.29
N LYS A 14 8.28 -7.83 -11.81
CA LYS A 14 7.51 -7.38 -10.64
C LYS A 14 8.32 -7.41 -9.35
N MET A 15 9.15 -8.42 -9.13
CA MET A 15 10.01 -8.49 -7.95
C MET A 15 11.00 -7.31 -7.89
N LEU A 16 11.62 -6.97 -9.02
CA LEU A 16 12.50 -5.80 -9.12
C LEU A 16 11.75 -4.49 -8.85
N GLU A 17 10.56 -4.35 -9.43
CA GLU A 17 9.71 -3.17 -9.21
C GLU A 17 9.38 -2.95 -7.72
N LEU A 18 9.07 -4.03 -7.01
CA LEU A 18 8.80 -3.97 -5.58
C LEU A 18 10.04 -3.58 -4.77
N GLU A 19 11.21 -4.14 -5.10
CA GLU A 19 12.48 -3.82 -4.45
C GLU A 19 12.88 -2.34 -4.63
N TYR A 20 12.78 -1.83 -5.86
CA TYR A 20 13.05 -0.43 -6.15
C TYR A 20 12.08 0.48 -5.41
N SER A 21 10.78 0.14 -5.40
CA SER A 21 9.76 0.92 -4.68
C SER A 21 10.05 0.97 -3.19
N ASN A 22 10.46 -0.14 -2.57
CA ASN A 22 10.87 -0.17 -1.16
C ASN A 22 12.07 0.77 -0.90
N SER A 23 13.11 0.70 -1.73
CA SER A 23 14.30 1.55 -1.60
C SER A 23 13.96 3.05 -1.75
N ARG A 24 13.01 3.39 -2.62
CA ARG A 24 12.52 4.78 -2.77
C ARG A 24 11.71 5.23 -1.56
N LEU A 25 10.91 4.36 -0.97
CA LEU A 25 10.16 4.66 0.23
C LEU A 25 11.09 4.91 1.43
N GLU A 26 12.10 4.05 1.62
CA GLU A 26 13.14 4.25 2.63
C GLU A 26 13.82 5.62 2.48
N TYR A 27 14.11 6.03 1.25
CA TYR A 27 14.67 7.36 1.00
C TYR A 27 13.70 8.48 1.42
N ILE A 28 12.41 8.41 1.05
CA ILE A 28 11.41 9.41 1.45
C ILE A 28 11.32 9.51 2.98
N HIS A 29 11.26 8.37 3.67
CA HIS A 29 11.24 8.27 5.12
C HIS A 29 12.51 8.83 5.77
N SER A 30 13.69 8.62 5.17
CA SER A 30 14.94 9.21 5.64
C SER A 30 14.94 10.75 5.62
N GLN A 31 14.10 11.36 4.77
CA GLN A 31 13.91 12.81 4.72
C GLN A 31 12.86 13.32 5.72
N GLY A 32 12.32 12.44 6.57
CA GLY A 32 11.25 12.74 7.52
C GLY A 32 9.92 13.05 6.84
N ILE A 33 9.69 12.50 5.64
CA ILE A 33 8.47 12.71 4.87
C ILE A 33 7.58 11.47 5.01
N ILE A 34 6.29 11.69 5.26
CA ILE A 34 5.24 10.67 5.20
C ILE A 34 4.44 10.91 3.92
N HIS A 35 4.32 9.90 3.06
CA HIS A 35 3.69 10.01 1.76
C HIS A 35 2.15 10.09 1.85
N ARG A 36 1.54 9.26 2.70
CA ARG A 36 0.09 9.18 3.00
C ARG A 36 -0.83 8.77 1.84
N ASP A 37 -0.33 8.67 0.61
CA ASP A 37 -1.08 8.23 -0.57
C ASP A 37 -0.37 7.15 -1.39
N LEU A 38 0.29 6.18 -0.74
CA LEU A 38 0.93 5.07 -1.48
C LEU A 38 -0.11 4.10 -2.03
N LYS A 39 -0.02 3.82 -3.34
CA LYS A 39 -0.90 2.93 -4.11
C LYS A 39 -0.30 2.68 -5.50
N PRO A 40 -0.75 1.66 -6.24
CA PRO A 40 -0.12 1.29 -7.50
C PRO A 40 -0.09 2.43 -8.53
N LYS A 41 -1.15 3.24 -8.63
CA LYS A 41 -1.21 4.37 -9.58
C LYS A 41 -0.16 5.46 -9.34
N ASN A 42 0.44 5.49 -8.14
CA ASN A 42 1.42 6.47 -7.73
C ASN A 42 2.86 5.94 -7.87
N ILE A 43 3.03 4.72 -8.38
CA ILE A 43 4.33 4.15 -8.74
C ILE A 43 4.47 4.23 -10.26
N PHE A 44 5.50 4.95 -10.72
CA PHE A 44 5.78 5.11 -12.14
C PHE A 44 7.08 4.39 -12.50
N SER A 45 7.03 3.56 -13.54
CA SER A 45 8.20 2.91 -14.14
C SER A 45 8.42 3.46 -15.54
N ASP A 46 9.61 3.96 -15.81
CA ASP A 46 9.98 4.55 -17.11
C ASP A 46 10.53 3.51 -18.11
N GLY A 47 10.37 2.20 -17.84
CA GLY A 47 10.89 1.11 -18.67
C GLY A 47 12.42 0.91 -18.58
N ASP A 48 13.20 1.98 -18.38
CA ASP A 48 14.66 1.98 -18.26
C ASP A 48 15.15 1.71 -16.82
N SER A 49 14.47 0.83 -16.08
CA SER A 49 14.80 0.49 -14.68
C SER A 49 14.75 1.68 -13.70
N HIS A 50 14.08 2.76 -14.06
CA HIS A 50 13.89 3.92 -13.20
C HIS A 50 12.47 3.95 -12.65
N MET A 51 12.34 3.63 -11.36
CA MET A 51 11.09 3.80 -10.62
C MET A 51 11.04 5.11 -9.85
N LYS A 52 9.88 5.75 -9.90
CA LYS A 52 9.58 7.01 -9.23
C LYS A 52 8.28 6.88 -8.44
N ILE A 53 8.33 7.22 -7.16
CA ILE A 53 7.13 7.45 -6.36
C ILE A 53 6.61 8.84 -6.71
N THR A 54 5.30 8.97 -6.91
CA THR A 54 4.58 10.18 -7.27
C THR A 54 3.37 10.34 -6.33
N GLY A 55 2.63 11.45 -6.44
CA GLY A 55 1.41 11.61 -5.64
C GLY A 55 1.62 12.24 -4.26
N PHE A 56 2.62 13.10 -4.11
CA PHE A 56 2.92 13.84 -2.87
C PHE A 56 1.91 14.96 -2.51
N GLY A 57 0.75 15.02 -3.17
CA GLY A 57 -0.24 16.09 -2.98
C GLY A 57 -0.78 16.17 -1.55
N ILE A 58 -0.74 15.05 -0.83
CA ILE A 58 -1.08 14.98 0.59
C ILE A 58 0.11 14.53 1.44
N ALA A 59 1.35 14.57 0.95
CA ALA A 59 2.50 14.23 1.79
C ALA A 59 2.73 15.31 2.87
N CYS A 60 3.37 14.93 3.97
CA CYS A 60 3.74 15.87 5.04
C CYS A 60 5.14 15.57 5.58
N LYS A 61 5.74 16.53 6.27
CA LYS A 61 6.86 16.23 7.17
C LYS A 61 6.30 15.66 8.46
N GLU A 62 6.90 14.58 8.96
CA GLU A 62 6.47 13.91 10.20
C GLU A 62 6.38 14.87 11.39
N ALA A 63 7.32 15.82 11.49
CA ALA A 63 7.33 16.84 12.54
C ALA A 63 6.17 17.87 12.44
N TYR A 64 5.50 17.98 11.30
CA TYR A 64 4.50 19.01 10.99
C TYR A 64 3.29 18.42 10.27
N CYS A 65 2.92 17.19 10.60
CA CYS A 65 1.87 16.49 9.87
C CYS A 65 0.49 16.88 10.40
N ASP A 66 -0.31 17.53 9.56
CA ASP A 66 -1.70 17.88 9.87
C ASP A 66 -2.63 16.67 9.75
N ALA A 67 -3.79 16.74 10.40
CA ALA A 67 -4.89 15.81 10.17
C ALA A 67 -5.32 15.86 8.69
N LEU A 68 -5.58 14.70 8.09
CA LEU A 68 -6.05 14.63 6.72
C LEU A 68 -7.54 14.99 6.63
N ILE A 69 -7.92 15.60 5.52
CA ILE A 69 -9.34 15.81 5.18
C ILE A 69 -9.92 14.47 4.78
N ASP A 70 -11.11 14.17 5.29
CA ASP A 70 -11.79 12.91 4.98
C ASP A 70 -12.13 12.82 3.49
N ASP A 71 -11.39 12.00 2.74
CA ASP A 71 -11.65 11.68 1.34
C ASP A 71 -11.83 10.16 1.18
N PRO A 72 -13.06 9.67 0.98
CA PRO A 72 -13.31 8.24 0.77
C PRO A 72 -12.54 7.64 -0.41
N GLY A 73 -12.12 8.46 -1.39
CA GLY A 73 -11.38 8.01 -2.57
C GLY A 73 -9.94 7.56 -2.31
N ILE A 74 -9.37 7.86 -1.13
CA ILE A 74 -7.97 7.55 -0.79
C ILE A 74 -7.81 6.44 0.26
N TYR A 75 -8.91 5.94 0.84
CA TYR A 75 -8.81 5.06 2.01
C TYR A 75 -8.37 3.63 1.74
N ARG A 76 -8.58 3.09 0.54
CA ARG A 76 -8.41 1.65 0.27
C ARG A 76 -7.02 1.10 0.62
N TRP A 77 -5.96 1.88 0.40
CA TRP A 77 -4.59 1.51 0.77
C TRP A 77 -4.13 2.20 2.07
N MET A 78 -4.99 2.99 2.70
CA MET A 78 -4.67 3.83 3.85
C MET A 78 -4.77 3.05 5.16
N ALA A 79 -3.81 3.29 6.05
CA ALA A 79 -3.79 2.69 7.38
C ALA A 79 -4.96 3.18 8.25
N LEU A 80 -5.48 2.30 9.10
CA LEU A 80 -6.69 2.55 9.89
C LEU A 80 -6.49 3.69 10.92
N GLU A 81 -5.28 3.87 11.43
CA GLU A 81 -4.94 4.98 12.33
C GLU A 81 -5.08 6.36 11.67
N ILE A 82 -4.89 6.47 10.35
CA ILE A 82 -5.17 7.72 9.62
C ILE A 82 -6.68 7.96 9.56
N ILE A 83 -7.45 6.93 9.20
CA ILE A 83 -8.91 7.01 9.03
C ILE A 83 -9.60 7.32 10.36
N ASN A 84 -9.07 6.78 11.46
CA ASN A 84 -9.54 7.03 12.81
C ASN A 84 -9.01 8.35 13.41
N HIS A 85 -8.33 9.19 12.63
CA HIS A 85 -7.75 10.47 13.08
C HIS A 85 -6.85 10.32 14.33
N LYS A 86 -6.16 9.18 14.44
CA LYS A 86 -5.19 8.91 15.52
C LYS A 86 -3.84 9.52 15.17
N SER A 87 -2.94 9.62 16.15
CA SER A 87 -1.55 9.95 15.87
C SER A 87 -0.91 8.84 15.04
N TYR A 88 -0.19 9.23 14.00
CA TYR A 88 0.48 8.32 13.08
C TYR A 88 1.86 8.86 12.68
N GLY A 89 2.67 7.98 12.10
CA GLY A 89 4.01 8.30 11.59
C GLY A 89 4.28 7.56 10.28
N GLN A 90 5.55 7.38 9.92
CA GLN A 90 5.97 6.75 8.66
C GLN A 90 5.43 5.33 8.43
N LYS A 91 5.00 4.62 9.50
CA LYS A 91 4.46 3.26 9.41
C LYS A 91 3.18 3.13 8.59
N VAL A 92 2.42 4.22 8.43
CA VAL A 92 1.22 4.22 7.58
C VAL A 92 1.55 3.92 6.12
N ASP A 93 2.70 4.40 5.64
CA ASP A 93 3.15 4.13 4.27
C ASP A 93 3.62 2.68 4.11
N VAL A 94 4.16 2.07 5.17
CA VAL A 94 4.56 0.64 5.17
C VAL A 94 3.32 -0.24 5.05
N TYR A 95 2.24 0.11 5.75
CA TYR A 95 0.95 -0.56 5.61
C TYR A 95 0.42 -0.45 4.17
N SER A 96 0.42 0.75 3.59
CA SER A 96 0.01 0.97 2.19
C SER A 96 0.85 0.16 1.21
N PHE A 97 2.17 0.10 1.42
CA PHE A 97 3.08 -0.69 0.62
C PHE A 97 2.80 -2.19 0.73
N GLY A 98 2.45 -2.69 1.93
CA GLY A 98 2.00 -4.06 2.14
C GLY A 98 0.78 -4.44 1.31
N LEU A 99 -0.22 -3.54 1.23
CA LEU A 99 -1.39 -3.74 0.39
C LEU A 99 -1.06 -3.73 -1.11
N MET A 100 -0.14 -2.86 -1.54
CA MET A 100 0.35 -2.87 -2.93
C MET A 100 1.09 -4.15 -3.29
N LEU A 101 1.91 -4.68 -2.37
CA LEU A 101 2.58 -5.97 -2.54
C LEU A 101 1.55 -7.09 -2.71
N TRP A 102 0.56 -7.12 -1.83
CA TRP A 102 -0.52 -8.10 -1.89
C TRP A 102 -1.30 -8.02 -3.20
N GLU A 103 -1.68 -6.82 -3.65
CA GLU A 103 -2.37 -6.59 -4.93
C GLU A 103 -1.52 -7.06 -6.11
N SER A 104 -0.22 -6.81 -6.06
CA SER A 104 0.73 -7.18 -7.13
C SER A 104 0.88 -8.69 -7.26
N VAL A 105 0.84 -9.42 -6.14
CA VAL A 105 0.95 -10.90 -6.08
C VAL A 105 -0.36 -11.58 -6.44
N THR A 106 -1.49 -11.07 -5.95
CA THR A 106 -2.82 -11.67 -6.18
C THR A 106 -3.45 -11.25 -7.50
N GLY A 107 -2.97 -10.16 -8.11
CA GLY A 107 -3.61 -9.52 -9.27
C GLY A 107 -5.00 -8.97 -8.97
N THR A 108 -5.37 -8.84 -7.69
CA THR A 108 -6.71 -8.45 -7.24
C THR A 108 -6.65 -7.16 -6.46
N ILE A 109 -7.61 -6.27 -6.70
CA ILE A 109 -7.75 -5.04 -5.92
C ILE A 109 -8.15 -5.42 -4.47
N PRO A 110 -7.46 -4.93 -3.43
CA PRO A 110 -7.82 -5.22 -2.05
C PRO A 110 -9.28 -4.86 -1.79
N TYR A 111 -10.07 -5.85 -1.35
CA TYR A 111 -11.50 -5.68 -1.00
C TYR A 111 -12.33 -5.02 -2.10
N LYS A 112 -12.13 -5.43 -3.35
CA LYS A 112 -12.79 -4.86 -4.55
C LYS A 112 -14.30 -4.65 -4.40
N GLU A 113 -14.99 -5.57 -3.74
CA GLU A 113 -16.45 -5.57 -3.55
C GLU A 113 -16.93 -4.67 -2.40
N MET A 114 -16.01 -4.11 -1.61
CA MET A 114 -16.31 -3.19 -0.51
C MET A 114 -16.04 -1.74 -0.92
N ASN A 115 -16.85 -0.83 -0.37
CA ASN A 115 -16.50 0.58 -0.43
C ASN A 115 -15.16 0.83 0.29
N PRO A 116 -14.37 1.84 -0.11
CA PRO A 116 -13.03 2.06 0.43
C PRO A 116 -12.96 2.25 1.95
N ILE A 117 -14.03 2.73 2.58
CA ILE A 117 -14.09 2.89 4.04
C ILE A 117 -14.19 1.49 4.69
N SER A 118 -15.17 0.70 4.27
CA SER A 118 -15.41 -0.66 4.77
C SER A 118 -14.19 -1.58 4.56
N SER A 119 -13.46 -1.41 3.44
CA SER A 119 -12.23 -2.19 3.21
C SER A 119 -11.16 -1.91 4.26
N SER A 120 -10.96 -0.65 4.62
CA SER A 120 -9.88 -0.27 5.54
C SER A 120 -10.21 -0.65 6.99
N PHE A 121 -11.49 -0.58 7.38
CA PHE A 121 -11.95 -1.13 8.66
C PHE A 121 -11.72 -2.64 8.74
N CYS A 122 -12.02 -3.40 7.68
CA CYS A 122 -11.86 -4.85 7.75
C CYS A 122 -10.39 -5.30 7.82
N CYS A 123 -9.46 -4.62 7.14
CA CYS A 123 -8.03 -4.89 7.34
C CYS A 123 -7.54 -4.53 8.75
N GLY A 124 -7.98 -3.38 9.29
CA GLY A 124 -7.40 -2.81 10.50
C GLY A 124 -7.90 -3.42 11.82
N GLU A 125 -9.02 -4.15 11.81
CA GLU A 125 -9.53 -4.90 12.97
C GLU A 125 -8.91 -6.30 13.11
N GLN A 126 -8.08 -6.73 12.16
CA GLN A 126 -7.47 -8.06 12.17
C GLN A 126 -6.11 -8.01 12.86
N GLU A 127 -5.95 -8.76 13.95
CA GLU A 127 -4.64 -8.93 14.59
C GLU A 127 -3.69 -9.73 13.67
N PHE A 128 -2.44 -9.28 13.55
CA PHE A 128 -1.39 -10.03 12.86
C PHE A 128 -1.13 -11.34 13.62
N GLU A 129 -1.72 -12.43 13.17
CA GLU A 129 -1.33 -13.77 13.58
C GLU A 129 -0.18 -14.23 12.69
N ALA A 130 1.02 -14.38 13.25
CA ALA A 130 2.18 -14.92 12.53
C ALA A 130 1.93 -16.34 11.96
N SER A 131 0.96 -17.07 12.50
CA SER A 131 0.49 -18.38 12.05
C SER A 131 -0.38 -18.34 10.79
N ASP A 132 -1.03 -17.22 10.51
CA ASP A 132 -1.84 -17.02 9.31
C ASP A 132 -1.75 -15.56 8.85
N PRO A 133 -0.67 -15.19 8.13
CA PRO A 133 -0.47 -13.82 7.65
C PRO A 133 -1.57 -13.38 6.65
N TRP A 134 -2.39 -14.30 6.17
CA TRP A 134 -3.50 -14.04 5.25
C TRP A 134 -4.77 -13.58 5.96
N LYS A 135 -4.87 -13.78 7.29
CA LYS A 135 -6.02 -13.31 8.08
C LYS A 135 -6.26 -11.81 7.94
N LEU A 136 -5.22 -11.00 7.76
CA LEU A 136 -5.27 -9.55 7.54
C LEU A 136 -5.94 -9.11 6.22
N PHE A 137 -6.13 -10.05 5.29
CA PHE A 137 -6.57 -9.76 3.92
C PHE A 137 -7.88 -10.48 3.55
N THR A 138 -8.44 -11.27 4.47
CA THR A 138 -9.71 -11.99 4.29
C THR A 138 -10.73 -11.44 5.29
N CYS A 139 -11.69 -10.65 4.82
CA CYS A 139 -12.82 -10.27 5.68
C CYS A 139 -13.69 -11.51 5.89
N ASN A 140 -13.87 -11.98 7.13
CA ASN A 140 -14.94 -12.93 7.41
C ASN A 140 -16.27 -12.28 7.01
N GLU A 141 -17.13 -13.02 6.32
CA GLU A 141 -18.44 -12.58 5.78
C GLU A 141 -19.47 -12.20 6.87
N SER A 142 -19.04 -11.65 8.00
CA SER A 142 -19.86 -11.39 9.19
C SER A 142 -20.41 -9.97 9.26
N PHE A 143 -20.15 -9.12 8.27
CA PHE A 143 -20.76 -7.78 8.16
C PHE A 143 -21.77 -7.76 7.01
N ASN A 144 -22.88 -8.47 7.20
CA ASN A 144 -24.15 -8.20 6.52
C ASN A 144 -24.97 -7.21 7.34
#